data_AF-A0A6M3L228-F1
#
_entry.id   AF-A0A6M3L228-F1
#
_cell.length_a   1.000
_cell.length_b   1.000
_cell.length_c   1.000
_cell.angle_alpha   90.00
_cell.angle_beta   90.00
_cell.angle_gamma   90.00
#
_symmetry.space_group_name_H-M   'P 1'
#
loop_
_entity.id
_entity.type
_entity.pdbx_description
1 polymer ?
#
loop_
_entity_poly.entity_id
_entity_poly.type
_entity_poly.pdbx_seq_one_letter_code
_entity_poly.pdbx_strand_id
1 'polypeptide(L)'
;MIDSTFEQDVRIDRNFLEEENEKQPMLVKKWGDRYVQAEHEYDKKKDQLLLLEETLGLQIRSCVKEYLSQEEMDIKITEAVIAALIHRQGSYEKLREEFFIVKKNFGYLTEAKASIIQKGFSLNQMGTLFVAGYFTTSSRVPQTRTAADRKTEEHVDQLNERITRRRQKND
;
A
#
# COMPACT_ATOMS: atom_id res chain seq x y z
N MET A 1 -2.02 7.61 14.55
CA MET A 1 -1.30 8.85 14.15
C MET A 1 -0.82 8.63 12.73
N ILE A 2 -1.11 9.56 11.81
CA ILE A 2 -0.49 9.52 10.49
C ILE A 2 0.98 9.84 10.71
N ASP A 3 1.88 8.96 10.27
CA ASP A 3 3.31 9.17 10.46
C ASP A 3 3.75 10.32 9.54
N SER A 4 4.10 11.45 10.15
CA SER A 4 4.59 12.64 9.43
C SER A 4 5.81 12.36 8.55
N THR A 5 6.51 11.24 8.77
CA THR A 5 7.63 10.83 7.93
C THR A 5 7.21 10.21 6.59
N PHE A 6 5.97 9.73 6.46
CA PHE A 6 5.50 9.10 5.22
C PHE A 6 5.52 10.07 4.02
N GLU A 7 4.99 11.27 4.21
CA GLU A 7 4.93 12.28 3.14
C GLU A 7 6.32 12.66 2.64
N GLN A 8 7.30 12.69 3.55
CA GLN A 8 8.70 12.95 3.23
C GLN A 8 9.32 11.77 2.49
N ASP A 9 9.09 10.54 2.97
CA ASP A 9 9.63 9.31 2.40
C ASP A 9 9.12 9.07 0.96
N VAL A 10 7.86 9.42 0.66
CA VAL A 10 7.24 9.26 -0.67
C VAL A 10 7.72 10.32 -1.67
N ARG A 11 8.11 11.50 -1.21
CA ARG A 11 8.51 12.59 -2.10
C ARG A 11 9.79 12.21 -2.85
N ILE A 12 9.82 12.51 -4.15
CA ILE A 12 11.00 12.36 -5.00
C ILE A 12 11.69 13.73 -5.15
N ASP A 13 12.96 13.79 -4.79
CA ASP A 13 13.82 14.92 -5.18
C ASP A 13 14.41 14.67 -6.56
N ARG A 14 14.05 15.53 -7.52
CA ARG A 14 14.46 15.40 -8.93
C ARG A 14 15.92 15.82 -9.16
N ASN A 15 16.52 16.57 -8.23
CA ASN A 15 17.88 17.04 -8.37
C ASN A 15 18.91 15.99 -7.88
N PHE A 16 18.45 14.97 -7.15
CA PHE A 16 19.27 13.98 -6.46
C PHE A 16 18.72 12.56 -6.74
N LEU A 17 18.50 12.23 -8.02
CA LEU A 17 17.87 10.96 -8.40
C LEU A 17 18.74 9.74 -8.08
N GLU A 18 20.06 9.88 -8.06
CA GLU A 18 20.98 8.82 -7.69
C GLU A 18 20.83 8.48 -6.20
N GLU A 19 20.90 9.49 -5.34
CA GLU A 19 20.71 9.33 -3.90
C GLU A 19 19.31 8.83 -3.55
N GLU A 20 18.27 9.27 -4.28
CA GLU A 20 16.91 8.76 -4.09
C GLU A 20 16.78 7.28 -4.48
N ASN A 21 17.48 6.82 -5.53
CA ASN A 21 17.52 5.40 -5.89
C ASN A 21 18.27 4.57 -4.85
N GLU A 22 19.38 5.08 -4.30
CA GLU A 22 20.14 4.39 -3.24
C GLU A 22 19.33 4.23 -1.94
N LYS A 23 18.51 5.23 -1.58
CA LYS A 23 17.63 5.18 -0.40
C LYS A 23 16.45 4.24 -0.58
N GLN A 24 16.01 3.99 -1.82
CA GLN A 24 14.76 3.30 -2.10
C GLN A 24 14.65 1.89 -1.48
N PRO A 25 15.68 1.01 -1.53
CA PRO A 25 15.63 -0.29 -0.85
C PRO A 25 15.47 -0.16 0.68
N MET A 26 16.11 0.84 1.29
CA MET A 26 16.02 1.09 2.73
C MET A 26 14.62 1.55 3.13
N LEU A 27 13.98 2.39 2.31
CA LEU A 27 12.59 2.80 2.50
C LEU A 27 11.64 1.60 2.37
N VAL A 28 11.79 0.78 1.33
CA VAL A 28 10.98 -0.44 1.15
C VAL A 28 11.11 -1.36 2.36
N LYS A 29 12.34 -1.58 2.86
CA LYS A 29 12.57 -2.38 4.07
C LYS A 29 11.90 -1.76 5.30
N LYS A 30 12.11 -0.46 5.56
CA LYS A 30 11.51 0.26 6.70
C LYS A 30 10.00 0.10 6.75
N TRP A 31 9.32 0.31 5.61
CA TRP A 31 7.86 0.22 5.54
C TRP A 31 7.37 -1.24 5.49
N GLY A 32 8.16 -2.16 4.93
CA GLY A 32 7.92 -3.60 4.99
C GLY A 32 7.94 -4.14 6.42
N ASP A 33 8.96 -3.79 7.20
CA ASP A 33 9.11 -4.22 8.61
C ASP A 33 7.91 -3.72 9.45
N ARG A 34 7.49 -2.47 9.25
CA ARG A 34 6.30 -1.90 9.92
C ARG A 34 4.99 -2.56 9.49
N TYR A 35 4.85 -2.86 8.21
CA TYR A 35 3.70 -3.59 7.69
C TYR A 35 3.55 -4.96 8.37
N VAL A 36 4.62 -5.73 8.46
CA VAL A 36 4.60 -7.07 9.09
C VAL A 36 4.21 -6.99 10.57
N GLN A 37 4.71 -5.99 11.29
CA GLN A 37 4.32 -5.75 12.68
C GLN A 37 2.82 -5.45 12.82
N ALA A 38 2.29 -4.57 11.97
CA ALA A 38 0.88 -4.20 12.00
C ALA A 38 -0.04 -5.35 11.54
N GLU A 39 0.40 -6.17 10.59
CA GLU A 39 -0.30 -7.39 10.16
C GLU A 39 -0.42 -8.37 11.34
N HIS A 40 0.69 -8.61 12.04
CA HIS A 40 0.68 -9.47 13.22
C HIS A 40 -0.24 -8.95 14.34
N GLU A 41 -0.21 -7.65 14.63
CA GLU A 41 -1.10 -7.04 15.62
C GLU A 41 -2.58 -7.13 15.20
N TYR A 42 -2.86 -6.93 13.92
CA TYR A 42 -4.20 -7.03 13.35
C TYR A 42 -4.76 -8.45 13.51
N ASP A 43 -4.00 -9.47 13.11
CA ASP A 43 -4.41 -10.87 13.21
C ASP A 43 -4.62 -11.26 14.67
N LYS A 44 -3.70 -10.87 15.56
CA LYS A 44 -3.82 -11.13 17.00
C LYS A 44 -5.10 -10.51 17.58
N LYS A 45 -5.41 -9.25 17.24
CA LYS A 45 -6.62 -8.57 17.74
C LYS A 45 -7.90 -9.13 17.14
N LYS A 46 -7.86 -9.56 15.88
CA LYS A 46 -8.96 -10.26 15.21
C LYS A 46 -9.28 -11.56 15.94
N ASP A 47 -8.27 -12.37 16.23
CA ASP A 47 -8.43 -13.65 16.93
C ASP A 47 -8.95 -13.44 18.36
N GLN A 48 -8.45 -12.43 19.06
CA GLN A 48 -8.96 -12.05 20.39
C GLN A 48 -10.45 -11.69 20.34
N LEU A 49 -10.87 -10.92 19.33
CA LEU A 49 -12.27 -10.52 19.18
C LEU A 49 -13.17 -11.73 18.89
N LEU A 50 -12.74 -12.63 17.99
CA LEU A 50 -13.45 -13.86 17.67
C LEU A 50 -13.60 -14.77 18.89
N LEU A 51 -12.50 -14.98 19.63
CA LEU A 51 -12.52 -15.80 20.85
C LEU A 51 -13.46 -15.21 21.92
N LEU A 52 -13.47 -13.89 22.08
CA LEU A 52 -14.36 -13.22 23.01
C LEU A 52 -15.83 -13.36 22.58
N GLU A 53 -16.12 -13.21 21.29
CA GLU A 53 -17.46 -13.40 20.74
C GLU A 53 -17.98 -14.82 20.99
N GLU A 54 -17.15 -15.85 20.75
CA GLU A 54 -17.48 -17.25 21.06
C GLU A 54 -17.71 -17.46 22.56
N THR A 55 -16.84 -16.90 23.40
CA THR A 55 -16.92 -17.04 24.87
C THR A 55 -18.20 -16.40 25.41
N LEU A 56 -18.49 -15.16 25.02
CA LEU A 56 -19.71 -14.46 25.39
C LEU A 56 -20.94 -15.18 24.86
N GLY A 57 -20.88 -15.71 23.63
CA GLY A 57 -21.94 -16.51 23.05
C GLY A 57 -22.27 -17.76 23.88
N LEU A 58 -21.26 -18.49 24.36
CA LEU A 58 -21.45 -19.65 25.24
C LEU A 58 -22.01 -19.24 26.62
N GLN A 59 -21.51 -18.15 27.20
CA GLN A 59 -21.99 -17.62 28.49
C GLN A 59 -23.46 -17.17 28.41
N ILE A 60 -23.82 -16.44 27.36
CA ILE A 60 -25.19 -15.98 27.14
C ILE A 60 -26.11 -17.17 26.86
N ARG A 61 -25.69 -18.19 26.12
CA ARG A 61 -26.51 -19.40 25.90
C ARG A 61 -26.76 -20.18 27.19
N SER A 62 -25.75 -20.28 28.06
CA SER A 62 -25.88 -21.02 29.32
C SER A 62 -26.75 -20.30 30.35
N CYS A 63 -26.71 -18.96 30.39
CA CYS A 63 -27.44 -18.16 31.38
C CYS A 63 -28.26 -17.01 30.77
N VAL A 64 -28.98 -17.25 29.66
CA VAL A 64 -29.58 -16.16 28.85
C VAL A 64 -30.49 -15.23 29.64
N LYS A 65 -31.22 -15.77 30.63
CA LYS A 65 -32.17 -15.02 31.46
C LYS A 65 -31.50 -13.94 32.31
N GLU A 66 -30.21 -14.08 32.62
CA GLU A 66 -29.44 -13.10 33.39
C GLU A 66 -29.06 -11.86 32.55
N TYR A 67 -29.07 -12.00 31.22
CA TYR A 67 -28.71 -10.95 30.28
C TYR A 67 -29.92 -10.22 29.70
N LEU A 68 -31.15 -10.69 29.98
CA LEU A 68 -32.39 -10.09 29.52
C LEU A 68 -32.98 -9.19 30.59
N SER A 69 -33.53 -8.06 30.18
CA SER A 69 -34.39 -7.27 31.05
C SER A 69 -35.72 -8.00 31.32
N GLN A 70 -36.45 -7.56 32.35
CA GLN A 70 -37.73 -8.15 32.72
C GLN A 70 -38.78 -8.06 31.58
N GLU A 71 -38.69 -7.02 30.74
CA GLU A 71 -39.52 -6.82 29.55
C GLU A 71 -39.13 -7.74 28.38
N GLU A 72 -37.89 -8.24 28.37
CA GLU A 72 -37.35 -9.09 27.30
C GLU A 72 -37.45 -10.60 27.63
N MET A 73 -37.96 -10.98 28.81
CA MET A 73 -38.00 -12.39 29.26
C MET A 73 -38.88 -13.30 28.39
N ASP A 74 -39.92 -12.75 27.75
CA ASP A 74 -40.83 -13.52 26.89
C ASP A 74 -40.35 -13.62 25.44
N ILE A 75 -39.22 -12.99 25.10
CA ILE A 75 -38.67 -13.00 23.74
C ILE A 75 -38.11 -14.40 23.42
N LYS A 76 -38.46 -14.91 22.24
CA LYS A 76 -37.85 -16.13 21.70
C LYS A 76 -36.35 -15.94 21.52
N ILE A 77 -35.56 -16.76 22.21
CA ILE A 77 -34.11 -16.77 22.10
C ILE A 77 -33.71 -17.30 20.72
N THR A 78 -33.21 -16.41 19.88
CA THR A 78 -32.69 -16.73 18.54
C THR A 78 -31.22 -16.35 18.46
N GLU A 79 -30.52 -16.85 17.43
CA GLU A 79 -29.12 -16.49 17.15
C GLU A 79 -28.92 -14.96 17.03
N ALA A 80 -29.89 -14.27 16.44
CA ALA A 80 -29.86 -12.82 16.33
C ALA A 80 -29.97 -12.12 17.70
N VAL A 81 -30.78 -12.65 18.62
CA VAL A 81 -30.88 -12.12 20.00
C VAL A 81 -29.56 -12.33 20.75
N ILE A 82 -28.95 -13.51 20.63
CA ILE A 82 -27.65 -13.78 21.27
C ILE A 82 -26.58 -12.84 20.72
N ALA A 83 -26.49 -12.66 19.40
CA ALA A 83 -25.55 -11.72 18.78
C ALA A 83 -25.76 -10.28 19.28
N ALA A 84 -27.03 -9.84 19.39
CA ALA A 84 -27.35 -8.53 19.95
C ALA A 84 -26.91 -8.41 21.42
N LEU A 85 -27.08 -9.45 22.24
CA LEU A 85 -26.65 -9.47 23.63
C LEU A 85 -25.12 -9.45 23.76
N ILE A 86 -24.38 -10.11 22.87
CA ILE A 86 -22.91 -10.03 22.80
C ILE A 86 -22.48 -8.60 22.51
N HIS A 87 -23.10 -7.94 21.52
CA HIS A 87 -22.76 -6.57 21.14
C HIS A 87 -23.05 -5.54 22.25
N ARG A 88 -24.00 -5.83 23.16
CA ARG A 88 -24.28 -5.00 24.34
C ARG A 88 -23.23 -5.14 25.45
N GLN A 89 -22.35 -6.15 25.38
CA GLN A 89 -21.32 -6.35 26.40
C GLN A 89 -20.22 -5.30 26.27
N GLY A 90 -19.97 -4.53 27.33
CA GLY A 90 -18.93 -3.50 27.33
C GLY A 90 -17.51 -4.05 27.11
N SER A 91 -17.26 -5.33 27.41
CA SER A 91 -15.99 -5.99 27.08
C SER A 91 -15.82 -6.19 25.57
N TYR A 92 -16.89 -6.57 24.87
CA TYR A 92 -16.91 -6.72 23.42
C TYR A 92 -16.72 -5.36 22.74
N GLU A 93 -17.45 -4.34 23.19
CA GLU A 93 -17.34 -2.99 22.62
C GLU A 93 -15.92 -2.44 22.72
N LYS A 94 -15.28 -2.52 23.89
CA LYS A 94 -13.89 -2.10 24.09
C LYS A 94 -12.91 -2.82 23.15
N LEU A 95 -13.00 -4.14 23.07
CA LEU A 95 -12.08 -4.91 22.23
C LEU A 95 -12.33 -4.66 20.74
N ARG A 96 -13.60 -4.42 20.35
CA ARG A 96 -13.98 -4.04 18.99
C ARG A 96 -13.43 -2.68 18.60
N GLU A 97 -13.46 -1.69 19.49
CA GLU A 97 -12.83 -0.38 19.27
C GLU A 97 -11.32 -0.50 19.08
N GLU A 98 -10.64 -1.25 19.95
CA GLU A 98 -9.21 -1.55 19.80
C GLU A 98 -8.91 -2.23 18.46
N PHE A 99 -9.70 -3.22 18.08
CA PHE A 99 -9.57 -3.90 16.80
C PHE A 99 -9.72 -2.93 15.62
N PHE A 100 -10.68 -1.98 15.67
CA PHE A 100 -10.83 -1.00 14.60
C PHE A 100 -9.64 -0.04 14.50
N ILE A 101 -9.03 0.35 15.62
CA ILE A 101 -7.81 1.15 15.62
C ILE A 101 -6.68 0.40 14.93
N VAL A 102 -6.47 -0.87 15.29
CA VAL A 102 -5.41 -1.69 14.67
C VAL A 102 -5.70 -1.95 13.19
N LYS A 103 -6.95 -2.26 12.82
CA LYS A 103 -7.38 -2.41 11.42
C LYS A 103 -7.11 -1.16 10.60
N LYS A 104 -7.38 0.02 11.15
CA LYS A 104 -7.08 1.30 10.50
C LYS A 104 -5.57 1.49 10.29
N ASN A 105 -4.76 1.19 11.31
CA ASN A 105 -3.30 1.30 11.20
C ASN A 105 -2.72 0.32 10.18
N PHE A 106 -3.19 -0.93 10.19
CA PHE A 106 -2.82 -1.94 9.20
C PHE A 106 -3.16 -1.46 7.78
N GLY A 107 -4.40 -1.00 7.54
CA GLY A 107 -4.81 -0.45 6.25
C GLY A 107 -3.93 0.72 5.77
N TYR A 108 -3.59 1.64 6.66
CA TYR A 108 -2.67 2.74 6.35
C TYR A 108 -1.27 2.24 5.94
N LEU A 109 -0.71 1.26 6.66
CA LEU A 109 0.62 0.73 6.38
C LEU A 109 0.66 -0.09 5.08
N THR A 110 -0.43 -0.77 4.73
CA THR A 110 -0.60 -1.42 3.43
C THR A 110 -0.45 -0.42 2.28
N GLU A 111 -1.20 0.68 2.35
CA GLU A 111 -1.15 1.75 1.32
C GLU A 111 0.20 2.47 1.32
N ALA A 112 0.80 2.69 2.50
CA ALA A 112 2.11 3.31 2.61
C ALA A 112 3.20 2.46 1.94
N LYS A 113 3.24 1.15 2.23
CA LYS A 113 4.16 0.21 1.58
C LYS A 113 3.97 0.20 0.07
N ALA A 114 2.73 0.14 -0.41
CA ALA A 114 2.42 0.18 -1.84
C ALA A 114 2.90 1.47 -2.50
N SER A 115 2.69 2.62 -1.85
CA SER A 115 3.13 3.93 -2.33
C SER A 115 4.66 4.03 -2.41
N ILE A 116 5.37 3.47 -1.44
CA ILE A 116 6.85 3.43 -1.47
C ILE A 116 7.32 2.52 -2.60
N ILE A 117 6.71 1.37 -2.83
CA ILE A 117 7.03 0.53 -4.00
C ILE A 117 6.78 1.30 -5.30
N GLN A 118 5.66 2.01 -5.40
CA GLN A 118 5.31 2.84 -6.55
C GLN A 118 6.33 3.96 -6.80
N LYS A 119 6.85 4.59 -5.74
CA LYS A 119 7.95 5.56 -5.84
C LYS A 119 9.14 4.97 -6.58
N GLY A 120 9.51 3.72 -6.28
CA GLY A 120 10.60 3.02 -6.97
C GLY A 120 10.36 2.84 -8.47
N PHE A 121 9.13 2.51 -8.88
CA PHE A 121 8.76 2.46 -10.31
C PHE A 121 8.87 3.84 -10.96
N SER A 122 8.40 4.89 -10.29
CA SER A 122 8.51 6.26 -10.78
C SER A 122 9.96 6.72 -10.91
N LEU A 123 10.85 6.38 -9.97
CA LEU A 123 12.28 6.69 -10.04
C LEU A 123 12.94 6.04 -11.27
N ASN A 124 12.63 4.77 -11.55
CA ASN A 124 13.12 4.09 -12.75
C ASN A 124 12.63 4.75 -14.05
N GLN A 125 11.36 5.16 -14.10
CA GLN A 125 10.82 5.90 -15.25
C GLN A 125 11.50 7.26 -15.42
N MET A 126 11.75 7.99 -14.33
CA MET A 126 12.48 9.25 -14.36
C MET A 126 13.92 9.06 -14.87
N GLY A 127 14.62 8.01 -14.42
CA GLY A 127 15.94 7.65 -14.93
C GLY A 127 15.92 7.36 -16.44
N THR A 128 14.90 6.65 -16.92
CA THR A 128 14.72 6.37 -18.35
C THR A 128 14.50 7.65 -19.15
N LEU A 129 13.63 8.55 -18.68
CA LEU A 129 13.39 9.85 -19.31
C LEU A 129 14.64 10.73 -19.32
N PHE A 130 15.45 10.67 -18.26
CA PHE A 130 16.72 11.38 -18.18
C PHE A 130 17.72 10.90 -19.23
N VAL A 131 17.92 9.58 -19.35
CA VAL A 131 18.77 8.98 -20.39
C VAL A 131 18.27 9.29 -21.80
N ALA A 132 16.94 9.37 -21.98
CA ALA A 132 16.33 9.74 -23.25
C ALA A 132 16.45 11.25 -23.60
N GLY A 133 17.11 12.06 -22.75
CA GLY A 133 17.24 13.50 -22.99
C GLY A 133 15.93 14.29 -22.88
N TYR A 134 14.91 13.71 -22.23
CA TYR A 134 13.61 14.36 -22.07
C TYR A 134 13.72 15.68 -21.29
N PHE A 135 14.59 15.71 -20.28
CA PHE A 135 14.79 16.90 -19.46
C PHE A 135 15.80 17.90 -20.06
N THR A 136 16.62 17.48 -21.05
CA THR A 136 17.52 18.38 -21.78
C THR A 136 16.82 19.10 -22.93
N THR A 137 15.66 18.61 -23.38
CA THR A 137 14.85 19.18 -24.46
C THR A 137 13.72 20.11 -23.98
N SER A 138 13.71 20.52 -22.71
CA SER A 138 12.80 21.54 -22.16
C SER A 138 13.04 22.91 -22.81
N SER A 139 12.55 23.00 -24.04
CA SER A 139 12.69 24.11 -24.94
C SER A 139 11.62 25.15 -24.60
N ARG A 140 11.90 25.94 -23.56
CA ARG A 140 11.67 27.40 -23.65
C ARG A 140 12.86 28.09 -24.33
N VAL A 141 13.51 27.39 -25.26
CA VAL A 141 14.55 27.92 -26.14
C VAL A 141 14.09 27.64 -27.56
N PRO A 142 13.96 28.66 -28.43
CA PRO A 142 13.57 28.46 -29.82
C PRO A 142 14.62 27.58 -30.52
N GLN A 143 14.12 26.67 -31.36
CA GLN A 143 14.84 25.81 -32.29
C GLN A 143 16.28 26.25 -32.62
N THR A 144 17.26 25.59 -32.03
CA THR A 144 18.54 25.31 -32.70
C THR A 144 18.84 23.85 -32.50
N ARG A 145 18.29 23.00 -33.37
CA ARG A 145 18.77 21.63 -33.57
C ARG A 145 20.28 21.71 -33.81
N THR A 146 21.07 21.21 -32.88
CA THR A 146 22.53 21.25 -33.02
C THR A 146 23.00 20.06 -33.86
N ALA A 147 24.18 20.17 -34.46
CA ALA A 147 24.77 19.13 -35.30
C ALA A 147 24.91 17.75 -34.63
N ALA A 148 24.77 17.68 -33.30
CA ALA A 148 24.73 16.44 -32.52
C ALA A 148 23.43 15.63 -32.74
N ASP A 149 22.29 16.31 -32.91
CA ASP A 149 21.01 15.64 -33.16
C ASP A 149 21.00 14.96 -34.54
N ARG A 150 21.59 15.61 -35.55
CA ARG A 150 21.77 15.05 -36.90
C ARG A 150 22.63 13.79 -36.90
N LYS A 151 23.72 13.75 -36.13
CA LYS A 151 24.60 12.57 -36.05
C LYS A 151 23.90 11.38 -35.39
N THR A 152 22.99 11.64 -34.45
CA THR A 152 22.26 10.58 -33.76
C THR A 152 21.20 9.97 -34.67
N GLU A 153 20.47 10.80 -35.45
CA GLU A 153 19.53 10.32 -36.47
C GLU A 153 20.26 9.52 -37.58
N GLU A 154 21.37 10.02 -38.10
CA GLU A 154 22.19 9.31 -39.11
C GLU A 154 22.69 7.95 -38.60
N HIS A 155 23.03 7.83 -37.31
CA HIS A 155 23.48 6.58 -36.73
C HIS A 155 22.34 5.56 -36.56
N VAL A 156 21.15 6.03 -36.19
CA VAL A 156 19.94 5.18 -36.07
C VAL A 156 19.50 4.67 -37.45
N ASP A 157 19.53 5.52 -38.48
CA ASP A 157 19.19 5.12 -39.85
C ASP A 157 20.19 4.09 -40.42
N GLN A 158 21.49 4.27 -40.16
CA GLN A 158 22.52 3.29 -40.54
C GLN A 158 22.36 1.95 -39.81
N LEU A 159 21.92 1.96 -38.55
CA LEU A 159 21.63 0.74 -37.81
C LEU A 159 20.43 0.00 -38.41
N ASN A 160 19.36 0.73 -38.72
CA ASN A 160 18.14 0.19 -39.30
C ASN A 160 18.38 -0.40 -40.69
N GLU A 161 19.17 0.27 -41.55
CA GLU A 161 19.59 -0.29 -42.84
C GLU A 161 20.39 -1.59 -42.71
N ARG A 162 21.28 -1.69 -41.71
CA ARG A 162 22.04 -2.92 -41.47
C ARG A 162 21.14 -4.07 -41.01
N ILE A 163 20.12 -3.76 -40.21
CA ILE A 163 19.15 -4.75 -39.73
C ILE A 163 18.27 -5.25 -40.88
N THR A 164 17.78 -4.37 -41.76
CA THR A 164 16.98 -4.76 -42.93
C THR A 164 17.80 -5.54 -43.95
N ARG A 165 19.05 -5.15 -44.23
CA ARG A 165 19.95 -5.92 -45.11
C ARG A 165 20.29 -7.30 -44.56
N ARG A 166 20.36 -7.48 -43.23
CA ARG A 166 20.56 -8.80 -42.61
C ARG A 166 19.30 -9.68 -42.71
N ARG A 167 18.11 -9.09 -42.65
CA ARG A 167 16.85 -9.82 -42.83
C ARG A 167 16.69 -10.32 -44.27
N GLN A 168 17.00 -9.49 -45.27
CA GLN A 168 16.94 -9.85 -46.69
C GLN A 168 18.00 -10.87 -47.14
N LYS A 169 19.02 -11.13 -46.33
CA LYS A 169 20.10 -12.08 -46.64
C LYS A 169 19.87 -13.48 -46.04
N ASN A 170 18.85 -13.61 -45.20
CA ASN A 170 18.44 -14.85 -44.52
C ASN A 170 17.12 -15.42 -45.08
N ASP A 171 16.55 -14.77 -46.09
CA ASP A 171 15.52 -15.31 -47.00
C ASP A 171 16.21 -15.74 -48.31
#